data_AF-A0A7X8VEB7-F1
#
_entry.id   AF-A0A7X8VEB7-F1
#
_cell.length_a   1.000
_cell.length_b   1.000
_cell.length_c   1.000
_cell.angle_alpha   90.00
_cell.angle_beta   90.00
_cell.angle_gamma   90.00
#
_symmetry.space_group_name_H-M   'P 1'
#
loop_
_entity.id
_entity.type
_entity.pdbx_description
1 polymer ?
#
loop_
_entity_poly.entity_id
_entity_poly.type
_entity_poly.pdbx_seq_one_letter_code
_entity_poly.pdbx_strand_id
1 'polypeptide(L)'
;MKDGWIVNRAGLINFWYYDDEVFEFMDGRLLIRGANGSGKSVTMQSFIPLLLDGNKSPERLDPFGSRARKLEDYLLGEEALSQTNERTGYIYMEFKKQNTKNYLTIGMGLRARRGQPMDSWGFTLLDGRRVG
;
A
#
# COMPACT_ATOMS: atom_id res chain seq x y z
N MET A 1 -24.64 -19.24 -4.88
CA MET A 1 -23.30 -18.68 -4.55
C MET A 1 -23.53 -17.36 -3.82
N LYS A 2 -22.89 -17.11 -2.67
CA LYS A 2 -23.02 -15.81 -1.97
C LYS A 2 -22.38 -14.72 -2.83
N ASP A 3 -23.10 -13.64 -3.09
CA ASP A 3 -22.62 -12.47 -3.82
C ASP A 3 -21.69 -11.64 -2.91
N GLY A 4 -20.45 -12.11 -2.77
CA GLY A 4 -19.46 -11.58 -1.85
C GLY A 4 -18.57 -10.50 -2.48
N TRP A 5 -17.91 -9.73 -1.62
CA TRP A 5 -16.83 -8.83 -2.00
C TRP A 5 -15.55 -9.63 -2.21
N ILE A 6 -14.87 -9.38 -3.32
CA ILE A 6 -13.55 -9.90 -3.62
C ILE A 6 -12.59 -8.75 -3.85
N VAL A 7 -11.31 -8.95 -3.50
CA VAL A 7 -10.27 -7.97 -3.85
C VAL A 7 -10.20 -7.88 -5.37
N ASN A 8 -10.24 -6.65 -5.87
CA ASN A 8 -10.14 -6.36 -7.29
C ASN A 8 -8.77 -5.77 -7.62
N ARG A 9 -8.30 -4.80 -6.84
CA ARG A 9 -7.05 -4.08 -7.07
C ARG A 9 -6.42 -3.65 -5.76
N ALA A 10 -5.10 -3.49 -5.75
CA ALA A 10 -4.40 -2.71 -4.74
C ALA A 10 -3.52 -1.69 -5.44
N GLY A 11 -3.31 -0.52 -4.85
CA GLY A 11 -2.44 0.47 -5.46
C GLY A 11 -1.60 1.25 -4.45
N LEU A 12 -0.50 1.80 -4.98
CA LEU A 12 0.51 2.56 -4.28
C LEU A 12 0.74 3.87 -5.04
N ILE A 13 0.67 5.01 -4.36
CA ILE A 13 0.92 6.33 -4.96
C ILE A 13 2.00 7.02 -4.12
N ASN A 14 3.06 7.50 -4.76
CA ASN A 14 4.19 8.19 -4.13
C ASN A 14 4.76 7.41 -2.93
N PHE A 15 4.88 6.10 -3.08
CA PHE A 15 5.23 5.19 -2.00
C PHE A 15 6.29 4.20 -2.47
N TRP A 16 7.39 4.10 -1.74
CA TRP A 16 8.59 3.36 -2.11
C TRP A 16 9.13 3.83 -3.48
N TYR A 17 9.57 2.90 -4.33
CA TYR A 17 9.97 3.16 -5.71
C TYR A 17 8.76 3.32 -6.67
N TYR A 18 7.54 3.42 -6.16
CA TYR A 18 6.33 3.54 -6.98
C TYR A 18 5.77 4.95 -6.93
N ASP A 19 5.71 5.61 -8.09
CA ASP A 19 5.04 6.90 -8.25
C ASP A 19 3.51 6.70 -8.32
N ASP A 20 3.07 5.78 -9.16
CA ASP A 20 1.68 5.33 -9.29
C ASP A 20 1.69 3.88 -9.82
N GLU A 21 1.40 2.91 -8.95
CA GLU A 21 1.41 1.49 -9.27
C GLU A 21 0.10 0.82 -8.87
N VAL A 22 -0.47 0.02 -9.77
CA VAL A 22 -1.73 -0.69 -9.57
C VAL A 22 -1.56 -2.17 -9.84
N PHE A 23 -1.87 -2.98 -8.83
CA PHE A 23 -1.87 -4.43 -8.90
C PHE A 23 -3.29 -4.96 -9.09
N GLU A 24 -3.54 -5.57 -10.25
CA GLU A 24 -4.83 -6.18 -10.60
C GLU A 24 -4.93 -7.60 -10.03
N PHE A 25 -6.08 -7.92 -9.43
CA PHE A 25 -6.39 -9.25 -8.89
C PHE A 25 -7.35 -9.99 -9.82
N MET A 26 -7.03 -11.25 -10.11
CA MET A 26 -7.88 -12.16 -10.86
C MET A 26 -8.67 -13.03 -9.87
N ASP A 27 -9.97 -12.79 -9.78
CA ASP A 27 -10.89 -13.46 -8.84
C ASP A 27 -10.40 -13.43 -7.38
N GLY A 28 -9.92 -12.27 -6.93
CA GLY A 28 -9.37 -12.10 -5.58
C GLY A 28 -7.98 -12.69 -5.38
N ARG A 29 -7.29 -13.12 -6.44
CA ARG A 29 -5.93 -13.67 -6.39
C ARG A 29 -4.94 -12.78 -7.14
N LEU A 30 -3.77 -12.60 -6.56
CA LEU A 30 -2.65 -11.87 -7.17
C LEU A 30 -1.47 -12.83 -7.34
N LEU A 31 -0.83 -12.79 -8.51
CA LEU A 31 0.38 -13.54 -8.80
C LEU A 31 1.52 -12.59 -9.13
N ILE A 32 2.56 -12.60 -8.30
CA ILE A 32 3.76 -11.77 -8.49
C ILE A 32 4.90 -12.68 -8.96
N ARG A 33 5.46 -12.38 -10.14
CA ARG A 33 6.61 -13.11 -10.72
C ARG A 33 7.80 -12.19 -10.93
N GLY A 34 9.00 -12.76 -10.97
CA GLY A 34 10.27 -12.01 -11.11
C GLY A 34 11.46 -12.76 -10.53
N ALA A 35 12.67 -12.26 -10.76
CA ALA A 35 13.93 -12.87 -10.27
C ALA A 35 14.13 -12.70 -8.75
N ASN A 36 14.92 -13.56 -8.11
CA ASN A 36 15.25 -13.40 -6.68
C ASN A 36 15.88 -12.01 -6.44
N GLY A 37 15.43 -11.31 -5.38
CA GLY A 37 15.86 -9.94 -5.10
C GLY A 37 15.07 -8.83 -5.81
N SER A 38 14.13 -9.15 -6.72
CA SER A 38 13.37 -8.14 -7.49
C SER A 38 12.25 -7.44 -6.70
N GLY A 39 12.28 -7.44 -5.36
CA GLY A 39 11.29 -6.73 -4.52
C GLY A 39 9.91 -7.37 -4.39
N LYS A 40 9.68 -8.59 -4.91
CA LYS A 40 8.37 -9.28 -4.88
C LYS A 40 7.81 -9.46 -3.46
N SER A 41 8.67 -9.86 -2.52
CA SER A 41 8.27 -10.17 -1.14
C SER A 41 8.14 -8.91 -0.28
N VAL A 42 9.01 -7.91 -0.49
CA VAL A 42 9.04 -6.66 0.28
C VAL A 42 7.84 -5.76 -0.02
N THR A 43 7.36 -5.75 -1.26
CA THR A 43 6.24 -4.87 -1.66
C THR A 43 4.90 -5.36 -1.10
N MET A 44 4.51 -6.63 -1.28
CA MET A 44 3.12 -7.02 -0.94
C MET A 44 2.92 -7.53 0.48
N GLN A 45 3.92 -8.19 1.08
CA GLN A 45 3.73 -8.79 2.40
C GLN A 45 3.59 -7.75 3.51
N SER A 46 4.13 -6.54 3.31
CA SER A 46 4.12 -5.48 4.32
C SER A 46 2.95 -4.52 4.14
N PHE A 47 2.52 -4.22 2.91
CA PHE A 47 1.51 -3.16 2.69
C PHE A 47 0.07 -3.64 2.77
N ILE A 48 -0.22 -4.89 2.38
CA ILE A 48 -1.57 -5.45 2.51
C ILE A 48 -1.98 -5.55 4.01
N PRO A 49 -1.14 -6.09 4.91
CA PRO A 49 -1.46 -6.09 6.33
C PRO A 49 -1.59 -4.69 6.91
N LEU A 50 -0.67 -3.76 6.57
CA LEU A 50 -0.75 -2.37 7.01
C LEU A 50 -2.09 -1.72 6.64
N LEU A 51 -2.61 -2.00 5.44
CA LEU A 51 -3.92 -1.51 4.99
C LEU A 51 -5.09 -2.10 5.79
N LEU A 52 -5.00 -3.36 6.20
CA LEU A 52 -6.09 -4.08 6.85
C LEU A 52 -6.10 -3.91 8.37
N ASP A 53 -4.94 -3.83 9.02
CA ASP A 53 -4.82 -3.75 10.48
C ASP A 53 -4.26 -2.42 11.00
N GLY A 54 -3.79 -1.54 10.11
CA GLY A 54 -3.30 -0.20 10.46
C GLY A 54 -2.00 -0.18 11.28
N ASN A 55 -1.35 -1.33 11.46
CA ASN A 55 -0.19 -1.46 12.32
C ASN A 55 1.09 -0.97 11.59
N LYS A 56 1.63 0.14 12.08
CA LYS A 56 2.78 0.86 11.51
C LYS A 56 4.12 0.47 12.14
N SER A 57 4.15 -0.55 12.99
CA SER A 57 5.38 -0.98 13.65
C SER A 57 6.41 -1.44 12.62
N PRO A 58 7.69 -1.04 12.74
CA PRO A 58 8.75 -1.39 11.79
C PRO A 58 8.87 -2.90 11.52
N GLU A 59 8.62 -3.74 12.53
CA GLU A 59 8.67 -5.20 12.42
C GLU A 59 7.65 -5.79 11.42
N ARG A 60 6.63 -5.01 11.03
CA ARG A 60 5.62 -5.43 10.04
C ARG A 60 5.92 -4.91 8.63
N LEU A 61 6.77 -3.90 8.56
CA LEU A 61 7.12 -3.20 7.32
C LEU A 61 8.38 -3.75 6.68
N ASP A 62 9.16 -4.54 7.41
CA ASP A 62 10.30 -5.28 6.89
C ASP A 62 10.07 -6.79 7.01
N PRO A 63 9.89 -7.52 5.89
CA PRO A 63 9.72 -8.98 5.93
C PRO A 63 10.98 -9.72 6.41
N PHE A 64 12.14 -9.04 6.49
CA PHE A 64 13.37 -9.60 7.00
C PHE A 64 13.56 -9.37 8.51
N GLY A 65 12.57 -8.74 9.18
CA GLY A 65 12.58 -8.53 10.63
C GLY A 65 13.69 -7.61 11.12
N SER A 66 14.34 -6.86 10.23
CA SER A 66 15.29 -5.84 10.65
C SER A 66 14.51 -4.60 11.07
N ARG A 67 14.94 -3.95 12.15
CA ARG A 67 14.44 -2.62 12.54
C ARG A 67 15.05 -1.49 11.69
N ALA A 68 15.73 -1.83 10.59
CA ALA A 68 16.60 -0.90 9.88
C ALA A 68 15.82 0.14 9.06
N ARG A 69 14.59 -0.16 8.63
CA ARG A 69 13.75 0.78 7.86
C ARG A 69 12.49 1.15 8.61
N LYS A 70 12.27 2.45 8.74
CA LYS A 70 11.05 3.04 9.26
C LYS A 70 10.05 3.27 8.13
N LEU A 71 8.77 3.44 8.48
CA LEU A 71 7.73 3.75 7.48
C LEU A 71 8.01 5.05 6.72
N GLU A 72 8.62 6.05 7.39
CA GLU A 72 9.02 7.32 6.78
C GLU A 72 10.06 7.14 5.65
N ASP A 73 10.94 6.13 5.73
CA ASP A 73 11.91 5.83 4.69
C ASP A 73 11.23 5.35 3.41
N TYR A 74 10.04 4.75 3.52
CA TYR A 74 9.25 4.38 2.35
C TYR A 74 8.70 5.59 1.59
N LEU A 75 8.56 6.75 2.23
CA LEU A 75 8.10 7.97 1.58
C LEU A 75 9.27 8.87 1.19
N LEU A 76 10.22 9.07 2.09
CA LEU A 76 11.30 10.04 1.91
C LEU A 76 12.53 9.43 1.23
N GLY A 77 12.68 8.11 1.22
CA GLY A 77 13.91 7.44 0.84
C GLY A 77 15.03 7.64 1.88
N GLU A 78 16.08 6.83 1.77
CA GLU A 78 17.22 6.88 2.69
C GLU A 78 17.86 8.28 2.68
N GLU A 79 18.12 8.83 3.87
CA GLU A 79 18.61 10.23 4.04
C GLU A 79 19.91 10.51 3.30
N ALA A 80 20.81 9.52 3.23
CA ALA A 80 22.07 9.64 2.53
C ALA A 80 21.91 9.69 0.99
N LEU A 81 20.77 9.26 0.46
CA LEU A 81 20.54 9.10 -0.99
C LEU A 81 19.45 10.01 -1.54
N SER A 82 18.49 10.45 -0.72
CA SER A 82 17.30 11.19 -1.15
C SER A 82 17.22 12.59 -0.54
N GLN A 83 17.09 13.60 -1.40
CA GLN A 83 16.85 14.99 -1.02
C GLN A 83 15.38 15.30 -0.72
N THR A 84 14.50 14.29 -0.71
CA THR A 84 13.07 14.48 -0.41
C THR A 84 12.92 14.82 1.08
N ASN A 85 12.49 16.04 1.38
CA ASN A 85 12.27 16.51 2.75
C ASN A 85 10.83 16.31 3.24
N GLU A 86 9.89 16.19 2.30
CA GLU A 86 8.48 15.97 2.56
C GLU A 86 7.85 15.20 1.42
N ARG A 87 7.02 14.19 1.74
CA ARG A 87 6.20 13.48 0.76
C ARG A 87 4.90 12.99 1.39
N THR A 88 3.84 13.02 0.59
CA THR A 88 2.58 12.33 0.89
C THR A 88 2.42 11.17 -0.06
N GLY A 89 2.18 9.98 0.51
CA GLY A 89 1.90 8.76 -0.23
C GLY A 89 0.56 8.16 0.17
N TYR A 90 0.01 7.33 -0.71
CA TYR A 90 -1.23 6.62 -0.47
C TYR A 90 -1.07 5.15 -0.79
N ILE A 91 -1.72 4.33 0.03
CA ILE A 91 -1.89 2.89 -0.22
C ILE A 91 -3.40 2.62 -0.18
N TYR A 92 -3.90 1.77 -1.08
CA TYR A 92 -5.32 1.44 -1.11
C TYR A 92 -5.60 0.02 -1.59
N MET A 93 -6.77 -0.49 -1.23
CA MET A 93 -7.32 -1.74 -1.71
C MET A 93 -8.76 -1.55 -2.17
N GLU A 94 -9.03 -1.91 -3.42
CA GLU A 94 -10.34 -1.90 -4.03
C GLU A 94 -10.94 -3.32 -4.01
N PHE A 95 -12.20 -3.41 -3.62
CA PHE A 95 -13.01 -4.60 -3.67
C PHE A 95 -14.10 -4.41 -4.72
N LYS A 96 -14.45 -5.51 -5.41
CA LYS A 96 -15.61 -5.58 -6.29
C LYS A 96 -16.57 -6.64 -5.80
N LYS A 97 -17.85 -6.41 -5.97
CA LYS A 97 -18.87 -7.43 -5.71
C LYS A 97 -19.02 -8.32 -6.95
N GLN A 98 -18.95 -9.65 -6.79
CA GLN A 98 -18.72 -10.58 -7.90
C GLN A 98 -19.72 -10.47 -9.07
N ASN A 99 -21.00 -10.21 -8.79
CA ASN A 99 -22.04 -10.19 -9.83
C ASN A 99 -22.52 -8.78 -10.21
N THR A 100 -21.87 -7.72 -9.71
CA THR A 100 -22.30 -6.34 -9.96
C THR A 100 -21.09 -5.44 -10.23
N LYS A 101 -21.33 -4.22 -10.74
CA LYS A 101 -20.29 -3.18 -10.86
C LYS A 101 -20.21 -2.31 -9.60
N ASN A 102 -20.48 -2.90 -8.43
CA ASN A 102 -20.30 -2.19 -7.16
C ASN A 102 -18.85 -2.32 -6.69
N TYR A 103 -18.27 -1.17 -6.35
CA TYR A 103 -16.90 -1.04 -5.89
C TYR A 103 -16.88 -0.41 -4.50
N LEU A 104 -15.89 -0.84 -3.73
CA LEU A 104 -15.58 -0.33 -2.40
C LEU A 104 -14.06 -0.16 -2.34
N THR A 105 -13.58 0.97 -1.85
CA THR A 105 -12.15 1.15 -1.58
C THR A 105 -11.94 1.47 -0.12
N ILE A 106 -10.92 0.86 0.47
CA ILE A 106 -10.31 1.30 1.73
C ILE A 106 -8.89 1.76 1.41
N GLY A 107 -8.40 2.76 2.13
CA GLY A 107 -7.03 3.20 1.95
C GLY A 107 -6.49 3.96 3.14
N MET A 108 -5.19 4.22 3.08
CA MET A 108 -4.45 4.98 4.06
C MET A 108 -3.60 6.02 3.34
N GLY A 109 -3.69 7.25 3.80
CA GLY A 109 -2.74 8.31 3.46
C GLY A 109 -1.66 8.39 4.53
N LEU A 110 -0.44 8.66 4.08
CA LEU A 110 0.76 8.79 4.90
C LEU A 110 1.47 10.07 4.49
N ARG A 111 1.93 10.86 5.46
CA ARG A 111 2.73 12.06 5.19
C ARG A 111 3.94 12.08 6.09
N ALA A 112 5.11 12.07 5.48
CA ALA A 112 6.38 12.11 6.17
C ALA A 112 7.08 13.44 5.91
N ARG A 113 7.76 13.97 6.93
CA ARG A 113 8.62 15.15 6.86
C ARG A 113 9.89 14.87 7.66
N ARG A 114 11.07 15.22 7.12
CA ARG A 114 12.33 14.98 7.83
C ARG A 114 12.36 15.72 9.17
N GLY A 115 12.77 15.02 10.22
CA GLY A 115 12.86 15.55 11.58
C GLY A 115 11.51 15.83 12.24
N GLN A 116 10.39 15.37 11.67
CA GLN A 116 9.05 15.50 12.25
C GLN A 116 8.38 14.13 12.36
N PRO A 117 7.46 13.94 13.31
CA PRO A 117 6.62 12.75 13.34
C PRO A 117 5.81 12.59 12.05
N MET A 118 5.64 11.35 11.60
CA MET A 118 4.83 11.03 10.43
C MET A 118 3.33 11.11 10.73
N ASP A 119 2.58 11.77 9.85
CA ASP A 119 1.11 11.81 9.89
C ASP A 119 0.49 10.67 9.08
N SER A 120 -0.72 10.27 9.45
CA SER A 120 -1.44 9.21 8.73
C SER A 120 -2.96 9.31 8.95
N TRP A 121 -3.74 8.91 7.96
CA TRP A 121 -5.20 8.89 8.03
C TRP A 121 -5.77 7.73 7.20
N GLY A 122 -6.89 7.17 7.65
CA GLY A 122 -7.66 6.21 6.87
C GLY A 122 -8.71 6.91 6.01
N PHE A 123 -9.07 6.32 4.87
CA PHE A 123 -10.19 6.79 4.05
C PHE A 123 -10.94 5.61 3.43
N THR A 124 -12.18 5.87 3.01
CA THR A 124 -13.00 4.91 2.28
C THR A 124 -13.70 5.58 1.09
N LEU A 125 -13.90 4.82 0.01
CA LEU A 125 -14.77 5.18 -1.11
C LEU A 125 -15.93 4.18 -1.13
N LEU A 126 -17.12 4.64 -0.69
CA LEU A 126 -18.31 3.80 -0.53
C LEU A 126 -19.36 4.05 -1.62
N ASP A 127 -19.19 5.09 -2.42
CA ASP A 127 -20.15 5.56 -3.43
C ASP A 127 -19.92 4.96 -4.82
N GLY A 128 -19.07 3.93 -4.92
CA GLY A 128 -18.72 3.27 -6.17
C GLY A 128 -17.67 4.01 -7.01
N ARG A 129 -17.17 5.18 -6.55
CA ARG A 129 -15.97 5.79 -7.14
C ARG A 129 -14.76 4.89 -6.95
N ARG A 130 -13.83 5.01 -7.90
CA ARG A 130 -12.59 4.23 -7.95
C ARG A 130 -11.42 5.21 -7.95
N VAL A 131 -10.28 4.76 -7.47
CA VAL A 131 -9.03 5.51 -7.60
C VAL A 131 -8.54 5.39 -9.06
N GLY A 132 -8.19 6.54 -9.66
CA GLY A 132 -7.88 6.68 -11.09
C GLY A 132 -9.02 7.32 -11.85
#